data_AF-A0A2E0FMA5-F1
#
_entry.id   AF-A0A2E0FMA5-F1
#
_cell.length_a   1.000
_cell.length_b   1.000
_cell.length_c   1.000
_cell.angle_alpha   90.00
_cell.angle_beta   90.00
_cell.angle_gamma   90.00
#
_symmetry.space_group_name_H-M   'P 1'
#
loop_
_entity.id
_entity.type
_entity.pdbx_description
1 polymer ?
#
loop_
_entity_poly.entity_id
_entity_poly.type
_entity_poly.pdbx_seq_one_letter_code
_entity_poly.pdbx_strand_id
1 'polypeptide(L)' 'MDINVLDFIKKKINQRRDDIKVALETGNIPSYDEYKFCVGQIRGLAYVEDEIRRLMKNSEAEDD' A
#
# COMPACT_ATOMS: atom_id res chain seq x y z
N MET A 1 15.34 11.25 15.70
CA MET A 1 14.00 11.14 15.11
C MET A 1 13.80 9.66 14.86
N ASP A 2 13.13 8.97 15.78
CA ASP A 2 12.85 7.55 15.59
C ASP A 2 11.83 7.42 14.47
N ILE A 3 12.28 6.87 13.35
CA ILE A 3 11.40 6.55 12.23
C ILE A 3 10.71 5.25 12.62
N ASN A 4 9.42 5.33 12.94
CA ASN A 4 8.60 4.13 13.00
C ASN A 4 8.58 3.52 11.58
N VAL A 5 9.23 2.38 11.43
CA VAL A 5 9.38 1.68 10.14
C VAL A 5 8.02 1.35 9.54
N LEU A 6 7.02 1.04 10.36
CA LEU A 6 5.66 0.75 9.91
C LEU A 6 5.00 1.99 9.29
N ASP A 7 5.21 3.18 9.87
CA ASP A 7 4.70 4.43 9.30
C ASP A 7 5.38 4.75 7.96
N PHE A 8 6.69 4.49 7.85
CA PHE A 8 7.40 4.68 6.58
C PHE A 8 6.87 3.75 5.48
N ILE A 9 6.68 2.47 5.79
CA ILE A 9 6.14 1.50 4.83
C ILE A 9 4.70 1.88 4.45
N LYS A 10 3.86 2.28 5.41
CA LYS A 10 2.48 2.73 5.14
C LYS A 10 2.44 3.94 4.19
N LYS A 11 3.34 4.91 4.36
CA LYS A 11 3.48 6.03 3.41
C LYS A 11 3.85 5.56 2.00
N LYS A 12 4.77 4.59 1.87
CA LYS A 12 5.16 4.03 0.57
C LYS A 12 4.02 3.26 -0.11
N ILE A 13 3.22 2.51 0.66
CA ILE A 13 2.03 1.81 0.15
C ILE A 13 1.03 2.81 -0.42
N ASN A 14 0.72 3.87 0.33
CA ASN A 14 -0.22 4.91 -0.12
C ASN A 14 0.26 5.58 -1.40
N GLN A 15 1.53 5.99 -1.45
CA GLN A 15 2.12 6.59 -2.65
C GLN A 15 1.97 5.68 -3.86
N ARG A 16 2.31 4.39 -3.73
CA ARG A 16 2.19 3.44 -4.85
C ARG A 16 0.74 3.27 -5.30
N ARG A 17 -0.20 3.26 -4.36
CA ARG A 17 -1.63 3.16 -4.64
C ARG A 17 -2.13 4.38 -5.43
N ASP A 18 -1.67 5.57 -5.06
CA ASP A 18 -1.99 6.82 -5.75
C ASP A 18 -1.39 6.85 -7.16
N ASP A 19 -0.14 6.41 -7.33
CA ASP A 19 0.50 6.32 -8.65
C ASP A 19 -0.30 5.40 -9.60
N ILE A 20 -0.74 4.24 -9.11
CA ILE A 20 -1.56 3.30 -9.89
C ILE A 20 -2.94 3.92 -10.20
N LYS A 21 -3.54 4.61 -9.24
CA LYS A 21 -4.83 5.30 -9.44
C LYS A 21 -4.72 6.36 -10.54
N VAL A 22 -3.68 7.19 -10.52
CA VAL A 22 -3.42 8.19 -11.56
C VAL A 22 -3.21 7.53 -12.92
N ALA A 23 -2.45 6.43 -12.99
CA ALA A 23 -2.25 5.70 -14.25
C ALA A 23 -3.56 5.17 -14.84
N LEU A 24 -4.46 4.65 -13.98
CA LEU A 24 -5.79 4.17 -14.38
C LEU A 24 -6.70 5.33 -14.84
N GLU A 25 -6.75 6.42 -14.08
CA GLU A 25 -7.62 7.59 -14.38
C GLU A 25 -7.21 8.32 -15.65
N THR A 26 -5.91 8.40 -15.92
CA THR A 26 -5.35 9.07 -17.12
C THR A 26 -5.37 8.19 -18.37
N GLY A 27 -5.74 6.92 -18.24
CA GLY A 27 -5.66 5.95 -19.34
C GLY A 27 -4.22 5.60 -19.73
N ASN A 28 -3.23 5.90 -18.87
CA ASN A 28 -1.82 5.55 -19.06
C ASN A 28 -1.55 4.08 -18.72
N ILE A 29 -2.40 3.18 -19.23
CA ILE A 29 -2.27 1.74 -19.14
C ILE A 29 -2.37 1.19 -20.57
N PRO A 30 -1.25 0.77 -21.18
CA PRO A 30 -1.18 0.49 -22.62
C PRO A 30 -1.81 -0.85 -23.02
N SER A 31 -2.11 -1.73 -22.06
CA SER A 31 -2.63 -3.06 -22.34
C SER A 31 -3.49 -3.60 -21.21
N TYR A 32 -4.32 -4.59 -21.54
CA TYR A 32 -5.13 -5.28 -20.55
C TYR A 32 -4.27 -6.10 -19.55
N ASP A 33 -3.08 -6.54 -19.96
CA ASP A 33 -2.17 -7.24 -19.05
C ASP A 33 -1.55 -6.28 -18.04
N GLU A 34 -1.20 -5.05 -18.45
CA GLU A 34 -0.74 -4.01 -17.51
C GLU A 34 -1.87 -3.61 -16.54
N TYR A 35 -3.11 -3.53 -17.04
CA TYR A 35 -4.28 -3.33 -16.17
C TYR A 35 -4.40 -4.43 -15.11
N LYS A 36 -4.33 -5.71 -15.52
CA LYS A 36 -4.36 -6.84 -14.57
C LYS A 36 -3.22 -6.78 -13.56
N PHE A 37 -2.03 -6.39 -14.02
CA PHE A 37 -0.87 -6.21 -13.16
C PHE A 37 -1.11 -5.14 -12.09
N CYS A 38 -1.66 -3.98 -12.48
CA CYS A 38 -2.08 -2.93 -11.54
C CYS A 38 -3.14 -3.42 -10.53
N VAL A 39 -4.15 -4.17 -10.97
CA VAL A 39 -5.16 -4.76 -10.08
C VAL A 39 -4.52 -5.75 -9.09
N GLY A 40 -3.59 -6.59 -9.56
CA GLY A 40 -2.82 -7.50 -8.70
C GLY A 40 -2.02 -6.75 -7.64
N GLN A 41 -1.35 -5.66 -8.03
CA GLN A 41 -0.63 -4.79 -7.10
C GLN A 41 -1.56 -4.18 -6.05
N ILE A 42 -2.73 -3.63 -6.45
CA ILE A 42 -3.69 -3.06 -5.49
C ILE A 42 -4.11 -4.10 -4.44
N ARG A 43 -4.38 -5.35 -4.86
CA ARG A 43 -4.72 -6.44 -3.93
C ARG A 43 -3.58 -6.76 -2.96
N GLY A 44 -2.35 -6.85 -3.46
CA GLY A 44 -1.17 -7.07 -2.62
C GLY A 44 -0.94 -5.94 -1.63
N LEU A 45 -1.06 -4.68 -2.07
CA LEU A 45 -0.93 -3.50 -1.22
C LEU A 45 -1.99 -3.48 -0.11
N ALA A 46 -3.24 -3.82 -0.43
CA ALA A 46 -4.32 -3.90 0.57
C ALA A 46 -4.04 -4.97 1.63
N TYR A 47 -3.55 -6.15 1.22
CA TYR A 47 -3.14 -7.20 2.16
C TYR A 47 -2.04 -6.73 3.11
N VAL A 48 -0.99 -6.08 2.57
CA VAL A 48 0.12 -5.58 3.39
C VAL A 48 -0.33 -4.45 4.32
N GLU A 49 -1.23 -3.56 3.86
CA GLU A 49 -1.80 -2.50 4.70
C GLU A 49 -2.54 -3.08 5.91
N ASP A 50 -3.29 -4.17 5.72
CA ASP A 50 -3.96 -4.88 6.81
C ASP A 50 -2.98 -5.53 7.79
N GLU A 51 -1.88 -6.13 7.31
CA GLU A 51 -0.84 -6.68 8.20
C GLU A 51 -0.15 -5.58 9.02
N ILE A 52 0.16 -4.44 8.41
CA ILE A 52 0.75 -3.30 9.14
C ILE A 52 -0.20 -2.81 10.21
N ARG A 53 -1.50 -2.70 9.92
CA ARG A 53 -2.50 -2.31 10.91
C ARG A 53 -2.57 -3.31 12.08
N ARG A 54 -2.46 -4.62 11.80
CA ARG A 54 -2.38 -5.65 12.84
C ARG A 54 -1.14 -5.49 13.72
N LEU A 55 0.03 -5.29 13.11
CA LEU A 55 1.29 -5.12 13.82
C LEU A 55 1.30 -3.87 14.70
N MET A 56 0.80 -2.73 14.20
CA MET A 56 0.71 -1.50 14.98
C MET A 56 -0.20 -1.68 16.20
N LYS A 57 -1.37 -2.30 16.04
CA LYS A 57 -2.30 -2.54 17.16
C LYS A 57 -1.71 -3.46 18.23
N ASN A 58 -0.94 -4.47 17.84
CA ASN A 58 -0.28 -5.36 18.78
C ASN A 58 0.84 -4.63 19.55
N SER A 59 1.62 -3.79 18.88
CA SER A 59 2.65 -2.96 19.52
C SER A 59 2.05 -2.00 20.56
N GLU A 60 0.93 -1.35 20.23
CA GLU A 60 0.21 -0.47 21.17
C GLU A 60 -0.31 -1.22 22.40
N ALA A 61 -0.66 -2.50 22.27
CA ALA A 61 -1.14 -3.33 23.37
C ALA A 61 -0.04 -3.95 24.25
N GLU A 62 1.22 -3.97 23.78
CA GLU A 62 2.39 -4.42 24.54
C GLU A 62 3.02 -3.29 25.38
N ASP A 63 2.75 -2.03 25.02
CA ASP A 63 3.26 -0.83 25.70
C ASP A 63 2.34 -0.35 26.86
N ASP A 64 1.15 -0.95 27.03
CA ASP A 64 0.18 -0.73 28.13
C ASP A 64 0.30 -1.80 29.24
#